data_AF-A0A1G5JG50-F1
#
_entry.id   AF-A0A1G5JG50-F1
#
_cell.length_a   1.000
_cell.length_b   1.000
_cell.length_c   1.000
_cell.angle_alpha   90.00
_cell.angle_beta   90.00
_cell.angle_gamma   90.00
#
_symmetry.space_group_name_H-M   'P 1'
#
loop_
_entity.id
_entity.type
_entity.pdbx_description
1 polymer ?
#
loop_
_entity_poly.entity_id
_entity_poly.type
_entity_poly.pdbx_seq_one_letter_code
_entity_poly.pdbx_strand_id
1 'polypeptide(L)'
;MTRRRFQWIVCVLAVFFVMPWPAAAKKVDDVETASRLIQAFGGKAQPELMTNALRSVSKTQLSRYKRAVTLEKPLDVRVLGDRYVSAAFFTRVKKAGSARAKAEPAIYILLFHKKTEGGLDHKMQHLMILGKAGDISAYETMADAELATRFRKAGADVKVAAAPKPKSTKPKPAAVLSGSSIGQGVVGESFIDDSITRDSELLQLLSGYARKEDIPKVMPVMKTGAGSPELQLRVAELEARVKALESLLTNITRKGGNIYFNGVNLYVTNGTGKADKVNGKGNVVIGYGSTGTGSHNLVVGAANHYEGVGNVVSGRGNSVSGDCGAVLGGEKNKASGDFSVIAGGKGNTAPGSYASILGGTKNTAKGEYTSINGQRGRTKGGKNPHFTSEKTSE
;
A
#
# COMPACT_ATOMS: atom_id res chain seq x y z
N MET A 1 -29.67 11.61 -53.86
CA MET A 1 -28.43 11.67 -54.66
C MET A 1 -27.45 12.66 -54.04
N THR A 2 -26.17 12.54 -54.38
CA THR A 2 -25.07 13.55 -54.38
C THR A 2 -25.46 15.04 -54.26
N ARG A 3 -24.66 15.97 -53.71
CA ARG A 3 -23.24 16.01 -53.23
C ARG A 3 -23.00 17.40 -52.58
N ARG A 4 -22.05 17.51 -51.62
CA ARG A 4 -20.95 18.53 -51.47
C ARG A 4 -21.25 20.05 -51.68
N ARG A 5 -20.54 21.03 -51.11
CA ARG A 5 -19.46 21.21 -50.09
C ARG A 5 -19.21 22.73 -49.98
N PHE A 6 -18.90 23.24 -48.80
CA PHE A 6 -18.06 24.42 -48.39
C PHE A 6 -18.70 25.02 -47.12
N GLN A 7 -18.06 24.97 -45.95
CA GLN A 7 -17.03 25.91 -45.44
C GLN A 7 -17.61 27.34 -45.26
N TRP A 8 -17.54 28.01 -44.10
CA TRP A 8 -16.61 27.87 -42.95
C TRP A 8 -17.08 28.61 -41.64
N ILE A 9 -16.61 28.15 -40.47
CA ILE A 9 -16.51 28.84 -39.13
C ILE A 9 -17.77 29.01 -38.23
N VAL A 10 -17.53 28.83 -36.91
CA VAL A 10 -18.31 29.09 -35.67
C VAL A 10 -19.30 27.99 -35.19
N CYS A 11 -19.33 27.76 -33.86
CA CYS A 11 -20.26 26.92 -33.09
C CYS A 11 -20.15 25.38 -33.17
N VAL A 12 -18.97 24.83 -32.82
CA VAL A 12 -18.90 23.52 -32.13
C VAL A 12 -18.17 23.69 -30.80
N LEU A 13 -18.93 24.14 -29.80
CA LEU A 13 -18.61 24.05 -28.37
C LEU A 13 -19.86 23.55 -27.65
N ALA A 14 -19.65 22.88 -26.51
CA ALA A 14 -20.61 22.15 -25.67
C ALA A 14 -20.91 20.68 -26.08
N VAL A 15 -21.09 19.86 -25.04
CA VAL A 15 -21.43 18.42 -25.03
C VAL A 15 -20.32 17.42 -25.46
N PHE A 16 -19.17 17.49 -24.77
CA PHE A 16 -18.34 16.30 -24.47
C PHE A 16 -17.74 16.37 -23.06
N PHE A 17 -18.61 16.30 -22.05
CA PHE A 17 -18.38 15.92 -20.66
C PHE A 17 -19.50 14.90 -20.35
N VAL A 18 -19.32 13.74 -19.71
CA VAL A 18 -18.33 13.34 -18.70
C VAL A 18 -17.85 11.89 -18.96
N MET A 19 -16.55 11.71 -19.16
CA MET A 19 -15.84 10.45 -18.84
C MET A 19 -14.43 10.82 -18.35
N PRO A 20 -13.96 10.28 -17.20
CA PRO A 20 -12.59 10.46 -16.79
C PRO A 20 -11.68 9.67 -17.73
N TRP A 21 -11.08 10.38 -18.69
CA TRP A 21 -10.00 9.86 -19.53
C TRP A 21 -8.91 9.29 -18.62
N PRO A 22 -8.40 8.06 -18.85
CA PRO A 22 -7.30 7.53 -18.05
C PRO A 22 -6.13 8.49 -18.16
N ALA A 23 -5.74 9.10 -17.03
CA ALA A 23 -4.78 10.19 -16.99
C ALA A 23 -3.55 9.84 -17.85
N ALA A 24 -3.32 10.64 -18.90
CA ALA A 24 -2.23 10.40 -19.82
C ALA A 24 -0.93 10.29 -19.02
N ALA A 25 -0.10 9.28 -19.31
CA ALA A 25 1.16 9.05 -18.61
C ALA A 25 2.04 10.30 -18.73
N LYS A 26 2.02 11.13 -17.68
CA LYS A 26 2.79 12.38 -17.60
C LYS A 26 4.27 12.07 -17.75
N LYS A 27 5.01 12.95 -18.42
CA LYS A 27 6.47 12.81 -18.53
C LYS A 27 7.12 12.95 -17.13
N VAL A 28 8.30 12.37 -16.98
CA VAL A 28 9.06 12.24 -15.72
C VAL A 28 9.76 13.57 -15.39
N ASP A 29 8.94 14.59 -15.20
CA ASP A 29 9.31 15.99 -14.99
C ASP A 29 8.48 16.62 -13.86
N ASP A 30 7.37 15.98 -13.47
CA ASP A 30 6.39 16.52 -12.53
C ASP A 30 6.72 16.17 -11.07
N VAL A 31 6.99 17.20 -10.26
CA VAL A 31 7.34 17.13 -8.84
C VAL A 31 6.31 16.32 -8.04
N GLU A 32 5.04 16.35 -8.47
CA GLU A 32 3.96 15.59 -7.84
C GLU A 32 4.19 14.06 -7.87
N THR A 33 4.83 13.55 -8.94
CA THR A 33 5.15 12.12 -9.05
C THR A 33 6.25 11.72 -8.07
N ALA A 34 7.27 12.57 -7.90
CA ALA A 34 8.32 12.39 -6.92
C ALA A 34 7.78 12.43 -5.48
N SER A 35 6.84 13.34 -5.18
CA SER A 35 6.19 13.43 -3.86
C SER A 35 5.35 12.18 -3.51
N ARG A 36 4.58 11.64 -4.48
CA ARG A 36 3.83 10.38 -4.28
C ARG A 36 4.75 9.17 -4.09
N LEU A 37 5.89 9.15 -4.78
CA LEU A 37 6.96 8.18 -4.52
C LEU A 37 7.43 8.29 -3.06
N ILE A 38 7.78 9.48 -2.57
CA ILE A 38 8.33 9.69 -1.21
C ILE A 38 7.42 9.24 -0.07
N GLN A 39 6.11 9.37 -0.24
CA GLN A 39 5.15 8.81 0.72
C GLN A 39 5.26 7.27 0.80
N ALA A 40 5.55 6.58 -0.30
CA ALA A 40 5.86 5.14 -0.30
C ALA A 40 7.27 4.82 0.25
N PHE A 41 8.21 5.78 0.27
CA PHE A 41 9.52 5.67 0.95
C PHE A 41 9.46 6.00 2.46
N GLY A 42 8.28 6.23 3.04
CA GLY A 42 8.16 6.62 4.46
C GLY A 42 8.81 7.98 4.78
N GLY A 43 8.84 8.91 3.82
CA GLY A 43 9.29 10.29 4.02
C GLY A 43 10.81 10.51 4.01
N LYS A 44 11.65 9.47 3.86
CA LYS A 44 13.12 9.56 4.02
C LYS A 44 13.92 9.84 2.74
N ALA A 45 13.28 10.21 1.63
CA ALA A 45 13.94 10.50 0.36
C ALA A 45 13.62 11.93 -0.12
N GLN A 46 14.63 12.65 -0.62
CA GLN A 46 14.44 14.00 -1.16
C GLN A 46 13.91 13.95 -2.63
N PRO A 47 12.89 14.75 -3.00
CA PRO A 47 12.25 14.64 -4.33
C PRO A 47 13.17 15.01 -5.49
N GLU A 48 13.98 16.04 -5.27
CA GLU A 48 14.96 16.54 -6.24
C GLU A 48 16.04 15.50 -6.54
N LEU A 49 16.41 14.71 -5.54
CA LEU A 49 17.47 13.72 -5.58
C LEU A 49 17.08 12.55 -6.49
N MET A 50 15.85 12.06 -6.35
CA MET A 50 15.28 11.06 -7.26
C MET A 50 15.08 11.63 -8.67
N THR A 51 14.55 12.85 -8.79
CA THR A 51 14.33 13.52 -10.08
C THR A 51 15.64 13.70 -10.86
N ASN A 52 16.71 14.11 -10.20
CA ASN A 52 18.04 14.28 -10.80
C ASN A 52 18.68 12.95 -11.21
N ALA A 53 18.55 11.90 -10.39
CA ALA A 53 19.01 10.56 -10.75
C ALA A 53 18.28 10.00 -11.98
N LEU A 54 16.95 10.15 -12.05
CA LEU A 54 16.15 9.71 -13.19
C LEU A 54 16.45 10.52 -14.46
N ARG A 55 16.67 11.84 -14.33
CA ARG A 55 17.12 12.70 -15.44
C ARG A 55 18.51 12.27 -15.96
N SER A 56 19.44 11.92 -15.07
CA SER A 56 20.75 11.40 -15.42
C SER A 56 20.67 10.05 -16.16
N VAL A 57 19.85 9.12 -15.68
CA VAL A 57 19.58 7.82 -16.35
C VAL A 57 19.00 8.04 -17.74
N SER A 58 17.95 8.87 -17.86
CA SER A 58 17.31 9.17 -19.14
C SER A 58 18.29 9.78 -20.14
N LYS A 59 19.05 10.80 -19.72
CA LYS A 59 20.09 11.44 -20.54
C LYS A 59 21.16 10.43 -20.99
N THR A 60 21.63 9.57 -20.10
CA THR A 60 22.67 8.56 -20.39
C THR A 60 22.17 7.46 -21.33
N GLN A 61 20.94 6.97 -21.14
CA GLN A 61 20.35 5.95 -22.01
C GLN A 61 20.06 6.51 -23.42
N LEU A 62 19.64 7.77 -23.49
CA LEU A 62 19.39 8.45 -24.76
C LEU A 62 20.69 8.73 -25.52
N SER A 63 21.74 9.25 -24.85
CA SER A 63 23.00 9.63 -25.50
C SER A 63 23.90 8.43 -25.82
N ARG A 64 24.14 7.54 -24.86
CA ARG A 64 25.11 6.44 -24.99
C ARG A 64 24.54 5.20 -25.64
N TYR A 65 23.26 4.89 -25.40
CA TYR A 65 22.63 3.64 -25.86
C TYR A 65 21.52 3.86 -26.90
N LYS A 66 21.23 5.11 -27.30
CA LYS A 66 20.16 5.47 -28.24
C LYS A 66 18.80 4.84 -27.87
N ARG A 67 18.50 4.81 -26.56
CA ARG A 67 17.27 4.26 -25.98
C ARG A 67 16.45 5.37 -25.33
N ALA A 68 15.18 5.47 -25.69
CA ALA A 68 14.21 6.29 -24.96
C ALA A 68 13.57 5.42 -23.87
N VAL A 69 13.70 5.85 -22.61
CA VAL A 69 13.20 5.14 -21.43
C VAL A 69 12.04 5.93 -20.84
N THR A 70 10.98 5.22 -20.45
CA THR A 70 9.82 5.77 -19.74
C THR A 70 9.64 4.96 -18.46
N LEU A 71 9.74 5.61 -17.30
CA LEU A 71 9.45 4.97 -16.03
C LEU A 71 7.95 5.05 -15.78
N GLU A 72 7.32 3.94 -15.40
CA GLU A 72 5.87 3.87 -15.17
C GLU A 72 5.51 3.90 -13.69
N LYS A 73 6.18 3.08 -12.86
CA LYS A 73 5.91 2.99 -11.42
C LYS A 73 7.14 2.54 -10.62
N PRO A 74 7.29 2.94 -9.34
CA PRO A 74 8.14 2.21 -8.42
C PRO A 74 7.71 0.76 -8.31
N LEU A 75 8.67 -0.11 -8.04
CA LEU A 75 8.45 -1.52 -7.75
C LEU A 75 8.84 -1.86 -6.31
N ASP A 76 10.04 -1.47 -5.89
CA ASP A 76 10.60 -1.87 -4.60
C ASP A 76 11.75 -0.94 -4.15
N VAL A 77 12.05 -0.93 -2.86
CA VAL A 77 13.12 -0.14 -2.23
C VAL A 77 13.79 -0.97 -1.14
N ARG A 78 15.09 -1.21 -1.28
CA ARG A 78 15.82 -2.11 -0.37
C ARG A 78 17.10 -1.46 0.16
N VAL A 79 17.30 -1.56 1.46
CA VAL A 79 18.54 -1.14 2.13
C VAL A 79 19.55 -2.30 2.02
N LEU A 80 20.59 -2.12 1.22
CA LEU A 80 21.59 -3.14 0.94
C LEU A 80 22.81 -2.92 1.84
N GLY A 81 22.65 -3.31 3.11
CA GLY A 81 23.63 -3.07 4.17
C GLY A 81 23.71 -1.59 4.56
N ASP A 82 24.77 -1.22 5.29
CA ASP A 82 24.82 0.10 5.95
C ASP A 82 25.06 1.28 4.99
N ARG A 83 25.65 1.00 3.82
CA ARG A 83 26.14 2.02 2.88
C ARG A 83 25.28 2.24 1.65
N TYR A 84 24.30 1.39 1.35
CA TYR A 84 23.57 1.45 0.07
C TYR A 84 22.06 1.31 0.21
N VAL A 85 21.34 2.04 -0.65
CA VAL A 85 19.91 1.86 -0.88
C VAL A 85 19.69 1.66 -2.37
N SER A 86 18.96 0.61 -2.71
CA SER A 86 18.50 0.34 -4.08
C SER A 86 17.04 0.73 -4.25
N ALA A 87 16.70 1.35 -5.38
CA ALA A 87 15.33 1.67 -5.77
C ALA A 87 15.04 1.08 -7.15
N ALA A 88 14.03 0.22 -7.24
CA ALA A 88 13.62 -0.48 -8.45
C ALA A 88 12.36 0.14 -9.05
N PHE A 89 12.33 0.22 -10.38
CA PHE A 89 11.24 0.83 -11.15
C PHE A 89 10.84 -0.08 -12.31
N PHE A 90 9.54 -0.20 -12.54
CA PHE A 90 9.03 -0.74 -13.80
C PHE A 90 9.13 0.32 -14.89
N THR A 91 9.73 -0.04 -16.02
CA THR A 91 10.01 0.87 -17.13
C THR A 91 9.60 0.26 -18.46
N ARG A 92 9.35 1.11 -19.45
CA ARG A 92 9.37 0.72 -20.86
C ARG A 92 10.53 1.36 -21.59
N VAL A 93 11.20 0.57 -22.41
CA VAL A 93 12.35 0.99 -23.22
C VAL A 93 11.99 0.86 -24.69
N LYS A 94 12.25 1.89 -25.49
CA LYS A 94 12.14 1.83 -26.95
C LYS A 94 13.37 2.42 -27.63
N LYS A 95 13.60 2.06 -28.90
CA LYS A 95 14.66 2.67 -29.72
C LYS A 95 14.39 4.17 -29.89
N ALA A 96 15.37 5.02 -29.56
CA ALA A 96 15.24 6.46 -29.71
C ALA A 96 15.06 6.85 -31.19
N GLY A 97 14.31 7.92 -31.46
CA GLY A 97 14.03 8.42 -32.81
C GLY A 97 13.03 7.57 -33.63
N SER A 98 12.59 6.39 -33.16
CA SER A 98 11.62 5.56 -33.88
C SER A 98 10.21 5.71 -33.33
N ALA A 99 9.30 6.27 -34.13
CA ALA A 99 7.87 6.30 -33.84
C ALA A 99 7.20 4.91 -33.91
N ARG A 100 7.79 3.98 -34.67
CA ARG A 100 7.27 2.61 -34.89
C ARG A 100 7.85 1.56 -33.91
N ALA A 101 8.86 1.90 -33.11
CA ALA A 101 9.45 0.96 -32.17
C ALA A 101 8.50 0.68 -31.00
N LYS A 102 8.06 -0.58 -30.87
CA LYS A 102 7.33 -1.06 -29.70
C LYS A 102 8.19 -0.89 -28.45
N ALA A 103 7.58 -0.45 -27.36
CA ALA A 103 8.28 -0.27 -26.09
C ALA A 103 8.23 -1.57 -25.28
N GLU A 104 9.40 -2.10 -24.93
CA GLU A 104 9.58 -3.36 -24.20
C GLU A 104 9.65 -3.12 -22.69
N PRO A 105 9.09 -4.00 -21.86
CA PRO A 105 9.16 -3.88 -20.41
C PRO A 105 10.57 -4.20 -19.89
N ALA A 106 11.04 -3.43 -18.92
CA ALA A 106 12.28 -3.70 -18.19
C ALA A 106 12.19 -3.17 -16.75
N ILE A 107 12.90 -3.80 -15.82
CA ILE A 107 13.12 -3.24 -14.48
C ILE A 107 14.44 -2.48 -14.46
N TYR A 108 14.41 -1.22 -14.04
CA TYR A 108 15.61 -0.42 -13.78
C TYR A 108 15.83 -0.36 -12.26
N ILE A 109 17.01 -0.75 -11.81
CA ILE A 109 17.38 -0.75 -10.39
C ILE A 109 18.54 0.22 -10.21
N LEU A 110 18.29 1.30 -9.47
CA LEU A 110 19.24 2.36 -9.17
C LEU A 110 19.86 2.10 -7.81
N LEU A 111 21.18 2.25 -7.69
CA LEU A 111 21.91 2.11 -6.45
C LEU A 111 22.47 3.47 -6.00
N PHE A 112 22.09 3.87 -4.79
CA PHE A 112 22.50 5.10 -4.13
C PHE A 112 23.36 4.79 -2.90
N HIS A 113 24.40 5.58 -2.68
CA HIS A 113 25.14 5.52 -1.42
C HIS A 113 24.35 6.26 -0.33
N LYS A 114 24.38 5.77 0.91
CA LYS A 114 23.81 6.43 2.09
C LYS A 114 24.84 7.42 2.64
N LYS A 115 24.46 8.65 2.94
CA LYS A 115 25.36 9.61 3.62
C LYS A 115 25.49 9.25 5.10
N THR A 116 26.65 9.57 5.68
CA THR A 116 26.97 9.35 7.10
C THR A 116 26.00 10.09 8.01
N GLU A 117 25.62 11.31 7.64
CA GLU A 117 24.66 12.20 8.32
C GLU A 117 23.17 11.82 8.09
N GLY A 118 22.91 10.71 7.40
CA GLY A 118 21.57 10.35 6.93
C GLY A 118 21.22 10.97 5.58
N GLY A 119 20.25 10.36 4.90
CA GLY A 119 19.91 10.67 3.50
C GLY A 119 20.77 9.91 2.48
N LEU A 120 20.55 10.24 1.20
CA LEU A 120 21.19 9.58 0.06
C LEU A 120 22.21 10.51 -0.61
N ASP A 121 23.19 9.94 -1.28
CA ASP A 121 24.02 10.68 -2.22
C ASP A 121 23.23 10.98 -3.49
N HIS A 122 23.21 12.26 -3.86
CA HIS A 122 22.63 12.80 -5.10
C HIS A 122 23.21 12.21 -6.39
N LYS A 123 24.40 11.59 -6.32
CA LYS A 123 24.99 10.85 -7.43
C LYS A 123 24.59 9.38 -7.35
N MET A 124 23.69 8.95 -8.25
CA MET A 124 23.46 7.53 -8.51
C MET A 124 24.77 6.90 -8.97
N GLN A 125 25.23 5.87 -8.25
CA GLN A 125 26.54 5.27 -8.48
C GLN A 125 26.48 4.10 -9.48
N HIS A 126 25.43 3.26 -9.40
CA HIS A 126 25.28 2.11 -10.29
C HIS A 126 23.82 1.94 -10.76
N LEU A 127 23.68 1.56 -12.04
CA LEU A 127 22.41 1.25 -12.69
C LEU A 127 22.44 -0.21 -13.17
N MET A 128 21.44 -0.98 -12.79
CA MET A 128 21.18 -2.33 -13.30
C MET A 128 19.87 -2.35 -14.11
N ILE A 129 19.85 -3.12 -15.19
CA ILE A 129 18.70 -3.22 -16.11
C ILE A 129 18.35 -4.70 -16.31
N LEU A 130 17.13 -5.09 -15.95
CA LEU A 130 16.59 -6.43 -16.19
C LEU A 130 15.56 -6.35 -17.32
N GLY A 131 15.93 -6.77 -18.52
CA GLY A 131 15.10 -6.66 -19.74
C GLY A 131 14.58 -7.98 -20.31
N LYS A 132 15.01 -9.14 -19.79
CA LYS A 132 14.47 -10.44 -20.20
C LYS A 132 13.28 -10.81 -19.33
N ALA A 133 12.23 -11.38 -19.91
CA ALA A 133 11.01 -11.74 -19.17
C ALA A 133 11.28 -12.60 -17.92
N GLY A 134 12.19 -13.58 -18.02
CA GLY A 134 12.59 -14.43 -16.88
C GLY A 134 13.33 -13.67 -15.77
N ASP A 135 14.20 -12.72 -16.10
CA ASP A 135 14.89 -11.87 -15.12
C ASP A 135 13.92 -10.90 -14.43
N ILE A 136 12.89 -10.44 -15.14
CA ILE A 136 11.83 -9.58 -14.60
C ILE A 136 11.00 -10.35 -13.56
N SER A 137 10.55 -11.57 -13.88
CA SER A 137 9.81 -12.42 -12.94
C SER A 137 10.65 -12.87 -11.75
N ALA A 138 11.96 -13.10 -11.94
CA ALA A 138 12.86 -13.51 -10.86
C ALA A 138 13.15 -12.38 -9.86
N TYR A 139 12.89 -11.11 -10.20
CA TYR A 139 13.15 -9.99 -9.29
C TYR A 139 12.22 -9.99 -8.05
N GLU A 140 10.95 -10.39 -8.21
CA GLU A 140 9.96 -10.37 -7.12
C GLU A 140 10.30 -11.34 -5.98
N THR A 141 11.03 -12.42 -6.27
CA THR A 141 11.49 -13.44 -5.29
C THR A 141 12.98 -13.35 -4.96
N MET A 142 13.72 -12.41 -5.56
CA MET A 142 15.17 -12.26 -5.38
C MET A 142 15.50 -11.85 -3.94
N ALA A 143 16.50 -12.48 -3.33
CA ALA A 143 17.00 -12.11 -2.00
C ALA A 143 18.05 -10.98 -2.09
N ASP A 144 18.14 -10.16 -1.05
CA ASP A 144 19.03 -8.98 -1.01
C ASP A 144 20.51 -9.33 -1.15
N ALA A 145 20.92 -10.49 -0.65
CA ALA A 145 22.27 -11.03 -0.83
C ALA A 145 22.57 -11.38 -2.31
N GLU A 146 21.56 -11.81 -3.08
CA GLU A 146 21.70 -12.06 -4.52
C GLU A 146 21.76 -10.73 -5.29
N LEU A 147 20.85 -9.80 -4.99
CA LEU A 147 20.81 -8.47 -5.59
C LEU A 147 22.14 -7.72 -5.38
N ALA A 148 22.67 -7.74 -4.16
CA ALA A 148 23.99 -7.20 -3.84
C ALA A 148 25.14 -7.93 -4.54
N THR A 149 25.01 -9.24 -4.80
CA THR A 149 25.99 -10.00 -5.58
C THR A 149 25.96 -9.61 -7.07
N ARG A 150 24.77 -9.34 -7.63
CA ARG A 150 24.63 -8.79 -8.99
C ARG A 150 25.23 -7.37 -9.08
N PHE A 151 25.07 -6.53 -8.06
CA PHE A 151 25.71 -5.21 -8.00
C PHE A 151 27.24 -5.27 -7.79
N ARG A 152 27.75 -6.24 -6.99
CA ARG A 152 29.20 -6.49 -6.89
C ARG A 152 29.83 -6.87 -8.23
N LYS A 153 29.16 -7.68 -9.06
CA LYS A 153 29.59 -7.96 -10.44
C LYS A 153 29.56 -6.72 -11.36
N ALA A 154 28.80 -5.68 -11.00
CA ALA A 154 28.76 -4.39 -11.68
C ALA A 154 29.71 -3.33 -11.05
N GLY A 155 30.66 -3.76 -10.20
CA GLY A 155 31.70 -2.92 -9.62
C GLY A 155 31.35 -2.21 -8.31
N ALA A 156 30.20 -2.49 -7.69
CA ALA A 156 29.77 -1.82 -6.46
C ALA A 156 30.18 -2.61 -5.19
N ASP A 157 30.77 -1.96 -4.17
CA ASP A 157 31.18 -2.62 -2.90
C ASP A 157 30.00 -2.82 -1.92
N VAL A 158 28.95 -3.49 -2.41
CA VAL A 158 27.69 -3.72 -1.68
C VAL A 158 27.84 -4.90 -0.73
N LYS A 159 28.13 -4.60 0.54
CA LYS A 159 28.24 -5.57 1.63
C LYS A 159 26.87 -5.73 2.29
N VAL A 160 26.23 -6.87 2.05
CA VAL A 160 24.99 -7.30 2.72
C VAL A 160 25.32 -8.55 3.52
N ALA A 161 24.77 -8.67 4.73
CA ALA A 161 24.87 -9.90 5.51
C ALA A 161 24.42 -11.09 4.66
N ALA A 162 25.29 -12.10 4.51
CA ALA A 162 24.93 -13.29 3.77
C ALA A 162 23.74 -13.99 4.45
N ALA A 163 22.77 -14.46 3.66
CA ALA A 163 21.71 -15.32 4.18
C ALA A 163 22.36 -16.51 4.92
N PRO A 164 21.91 -16.84 6.15
CA PRO A 164 22.61 -17.80 6.99
C PRO A 164 22.60 -19.18 6.32
N LYS A 165 23.79 -19.66 5.92
CA LYS A 165 23.99 -21.08 5.66
C LYS A 165 23.76 -21.87 6.96
N PRO A 166 23.31 -23.14 6.89
CA PRO A 166 23.17 -23.98 8.07
C PRO A 166 24.48 -24.02 8.90
N LYS A 167 24.37 -23.93 10.23
CA LYS A 167 25.44 -23.44 11.12
C LYS A 167 26.60 -24.41 11.37
N SER A 168 27.81 -23.82 11.47
CA SER A 168 29.02 -24.25 12.21
C SER A 168 30.01 -23.06 12.28
N THR A 169 30.88 -22.81 13.28
CA THR A 169 31.02 -23.38 14.64
C THR A 169 31.78 -22.40 15.57
N LYS A 170 31.12 -21.86 16.62
CA LYS A 170 31.65 -21.08 17.78
C LYS A 170 32.44 -19.75 17.51
N PRO A 171 32.58 -18.85 18.53
CA PRO A 171 32.71 -17.38 18.31
C PRO A 171 34.09 -16.75 18.66
N LYS A 172 34.28 -15.46 18.28
CA LYS A 172 35.30 -14.52 18.80
C LYS A 172 34.70 -13.08 18.95
N PRO A 173 35.32 -12.16 19.72
CA PRO A 173 34.60 -11.09 20.43
C PRO A 173 34.55 -9.73 19.72
N ALA A 174 33.64 -8.88 20.17
CA ALA A 174 33.56 -7.45 19.80
C ALA A 174 34.54 -6.59 20.61
N ALA A 175 34.96 -5.46 20.04
CA ALA A 175 35.80 -4.47 20.71
C ALA A 175 35.02 -3.73 21.82
N VAL A 176 35.72 -3.39 22.90
CA VAL A 176 35.16 -2.85 24.15
C VAL A 176 35.48 -1.36 24.28
N LEU A 177 34.53 -0.58 24.78
CA LEU A 177 34.77 0.79 25.27
C LEU A 177 35.82 0.75 26.40
N SER A 178 37.00 1.32 26.18
CA SER A 178 38.03 1.40 27.22
C SER A 178 37.54 2.26 28.39
N GLY A 179 37.58 1.70 29.61
CA GLY A 179 36.92 2.28 30.80
C GLY A 179 37.43 3.64 31.29
N SER A 180 38.47 4.22 30.66
CA SER A 180 38.97 5.57 30.97
C SER A 180 37.98 6.67 30.64
N SER A 181 37.19 6.54 29.56
CA SER A 181 36.31 7.62 29.08
C SER A 181 35.02 7.80 29.90
N ILE A 182 34.59 6.75 30.62
CA ILE A 182 33.38 6.80 31.46
C ILE A 182 33.69 7.44 32.82
N GLY A 183 34.93 7.31 33.31
CA GLY A 183 35.34 7.76 34.64
C GLY A 183 35.49 9.27 34.83
N GLN A 184 35.50 10.07 33.75
CA GLN A 184 35.69 11.54 33.84
C GLN A 184 34.41 12.36 33.59
N GLY A 185 33.29 11.73 33.25
CA GLY A 185 31.99 12.43 33.13
C GLY A 185 31.86 13.45 31.99
N VAL A 186 32.85 13.55 31.10
CA VAL A 186 32.84 14.45 29.94
C VAL A 186 32.66 13.65 28.66
N VAL A 187 31.55 13.88 27.96
CA VAL A 187 31.33 13.44 26.58
C VAL A 187 31.64 14.62 25.66
N GLY A 188 32.50 14.41 24.65
CA GLY A 188 32.85 15.48 23.70
C GLY A 188 31.67 15.89 22.83
N GLU A 189 31.63 17.16 22.43
CA GLU A 189 30.53 17.76 21.65
C GLU A 189 30.25 17.04 20.32
N SER A 190 31.23 16.31 19.77
CA SER A 190 31.12 15.43 18.60
C SER A 190 30.10 14.28 18.71
N PHE A 191 29.46 14.12 19.87
CA PHE A 191 28.42 13.12 20.14
C PHE A 191 27.03 13.72 20.41
N ILE A 192 26.84 15.04 20.26
CA ILE A 192 25.56 15.73 20.38
C ILE A 192 25.02 16.05 18.97
N ASP A 193 23.72 15.83 18.73
CA ASP A 193 23.08 15.96 17.42
C ASP A 193 22.14 17.18 17.39
N ASP A 194 22.46 18.17 16.55
CA ASP A 194 21.75 19.45 16.43
C ASP A 194 20.33 19.34 15.81
N SER A 195 19.90 18.14 15.38
CA SER A 195 18.58 17.94 14.76
C SER A 195 17.40 17.89 15.75
N ILE A 196 17.67 18.01 17.06
CA ILE A 196 16.64 17.94 18.10
C ILE A 196 15.97 19.32 18.30
N THR A 197 14.66 19.38 18.06
CA THR A 197 13.83 20.60 18.15
C THR A 197 13.95 21.27 19.53
N ARG A 198 14.01 22.61 19.60
CA ARG A 198 14.09 23.32 20.90
C ARG A 198 12.78 23.20 21.67
N ASP A 199 12.87 22.97 22.98
CA ASP A 199 11.71 22.64 23.81
C ASP A 199 10.67 23.77 23.91
N SER A 200 11.07 25.04 23.69
CA SER A 200 10.14 26.18 23.59
C SER A 200 9.08 26.02 22.49
N GLU A 201 9.44 25.43 21.34
CA GLU A 201 8.53 25.19 20.22
C GLU A 201 7.65 23.95 20.47
N LEU A 202 8.20 22.94 21.14
CA LEU A 202 7.50 21.72 21.52
C LEU A 202 6.40 22.01 22.56
N LEU A 203 6.70 22.84 23.56
CA LEU A 203 5.75 23.27 24.59
C LEU A 203 4.58 24.08 24.00
N GLN A 204 4.86 24.94 23.02
CA GLN A 204 3.82 25.72 22.35
C GLN A 204 2.87 24.83 21.54
N LEU A 205 3.40 23.81 20.83
CA LEU A 205 2.60 22.81 20.12
C LEU A 205 1.79 21.90 21.05
N LEU A 206 2.37 21.45 22.17
CA LEU A 206 1.68 20.58 23.14
C LEU A 206 0.52 21.28 23.85
N SER A 207 0.60 22.61 24.04
CA SER A 207 -0.45 23.40 24.68
C SER A 207 -1.82 23.33 23.98
N GLY A 208 -1.86 23.01 22.69
CA GLY A 208 -3.09 22.92 21.89
C GLY A 208 -3.76 21.54 21.82
N TYR A 209 -3.11 20.47 22.30
CA TYR A 209 -3.56 19.08 22.04
C TYR A 209 -3.87 18.25 23.30
N ALA A 210 -3.49 18.70 24.50
CA ALA A 210 -3.73 17.94 25.74
C ALA A 210 -4.92 18.52 26.53
N ARG A 211 -6.02 17.75 26.62
CA ARG A 211 -6.94 17.85 27.77
C ARG A 211 -6.17 17.37 29.00
N LYS A 212 -6.28 18.10 30.11
CA LYS A 212 -5.21 18.21 31.11
C LYS A 212 -5.27 17.10 32.19
N GLU A 213 -6.26 16.22 32.08
CA GLU A 213 -6.67 15.31 33.16
C GLU A 213 -6.15 13.86 33.04
N ASP A 214 -5.88 13.35 31.82
CA ASP A 214 -5.68 11.91 31.58
C ASP A 214 -4.21 11.40 31.58
N ILE A 215 -3.21 12.28 31.77
CA ILE A 215 -1.80 11.86 31.84
C ILE A 215 -1.41 11.71 33.32
N PRO A 216 -1.11 10.49 33.82
CA PRO A 216 -0.65 10.32 35.19
C PRO A 216 0.70 11.02 35.36
N LYS A 217 0.74 12.01 36.27
CA LYS A 217 1.95 12.78 36.61
C LYS A 217 2.96 11.91 37.38
N VAL A 218 3.70 11.09 36.65
CA VAL A 218 4.92 10.46 37.18
C VAL A 218 6.02 11.51 37.19
N MET A 219 6.36 12.03 38.37
CA MET A 219 7.49 12.95 38.51
C MET A 219 8.80 12.20 38.21
N PRO A 220 9.73 12.73 37.39
CA PRO A 220 10.96 12.03 37.08
C PRO A 220 11.89 12.02 38.31
N VAL A 221 12.49 10.87 38.58
CA VAL A 221 13.60 10.78 39.54
C VAL A 221 14.84 11.42 38.90
N MET A 222 15.27 12.57 39.42
CA MET A 222 16.44 13.29 38.91
C MET A 222 17.70 12.41 38.98
N LYS A 223 18.31 12.13 37.83
CA LYS A 223 19.70 11.69 37.73
C LYS A 223 20.53 12.80 37.09
N THR A 224 21.46 13.31 37.87
CA THR A 224 22.37 14.39 37.48
C THR A 224 23.35 13.91 36.41
N GLY A 225 23.29 14.51 35.22
CA GLY A 225 24.15 14.14 34.09
C GLY A 225 23.87 14.92 32.81
N ALA A 226 24.66 15.98 32.60
CA ALA A 226 25.09 16.55 31.31
C ALA A 226 24.12 16.56 30.10
N GLY A 227 22.82 16.81 30.32
CA GLY A 227 21.87 17.21 29.28
C GLY A 227 20.96 18.29 29.86
N SER A 228 20.36 19.14 29.01
CA SER A 228 19.36 20.09 29.52
C SER A 228 18.20 19.31 30.16
N PRO A 229 17.59 19.79 31.27
CA PRO A 229 16.48 19.10 31.93
C PRO A 229 15.31 18.81 30.96
N GLU A 230 15.12 19.71 30.00
CA GLU A 230 14.28 19.61 28.80
C GLU A 230 14.52 18.32 27.99
N LEU A 231 15.76 18.07 27.55
CA LEU A 231 16.11 16.83 26.83
C LEU A 231 15.84 15.57 27.67
N GLN A 232 16.11 15.61 28.97
CA GLN A 232 15.85 14.48 29.87
C GLN A 232 14.34 14.20 30.01
N LEU A 233 13.51 15.24 30.11
CA LEU A 233 12.05 15.13 30.11
C LEU A 233 11.52 14.54 28.80
N ARG A 234 12.03 15.01 27.65
CA ARG A 234 11.61 14.54 26.34
C ARG A 234 12.01 13.09 26.05
N VAL A 235 13.18 12.66 26.52
CA VAL A 235 13.58 11.23 26.46
C VAL A 235 12.64 10.38 27.31
N ALA A 236 12.34 10.80 28.54
CA ALA A 236 11.41 10.08 29.41
C ALA A 236 9.99 9.97 28.82
N GLU A 237 9.48 11.01 28.14
CA GLU A 237 8.19 10.96 27.42
C GLU A 237 8.24 9.96 26.26
N LEU A 238 9.31 9.97 25.47
CA LEU A 238 9.47 9.04 24.34
C LEU A 238 9.62 7.59 24.81
N GLU A 239 10.38 7.33 25.87
CA GLU A 239 10.48 5.99 26.48
C GLU A 239 9.12 5.50 27.00
N ALA A 240 8.35 6.35 27.67
CA ALA A 240 7.00 6.02 28.12
C ALA A 240 6.06 5.70 26.94
N ARG A 241 6.15 6.47 25.84
CA ARG A 241 5.36 6.25 24.62
C ARG A 241 5.76 4.96 23.89
N VAL A 242 7.05 4.65 23.80
CA VAL A 242 7.54 3.38 23.22
C VAL A 242 7.03 2.20 24.05
N LYS A 243 7.20 2.24 25.37
CA LYS A 243 6.73 1.19 26.29
C LYS A 243 5.21 0.96 26.20
N ALA A 244 4.42 2.02 26.03
CA ALA A 244 2.98 1.91 25.80
C ALA A 244 2.65 1.22 24.47
N LEU A 245 3.36 1.55 23.38
CA LEU A 245 3.18 0.91 22.08
C LEU A 245 3.64 -0.55 22.08
N GLU A 246 4.75 -0.89 22.74
CA GLU A 246 5.22 -2.27 22.92
C GLU A 246 4.17 -3.11 23.66
N SER A 247 3.58 -2.56 24.74
CA SER A 247 2.50 -3.21 25.48
C SER A 247 1.29 -3.55 24.60
N LEU A 248 0.85 -2.60 23.76
CA LEU A 248 -0.25 -2.81 22.81
C LEU A 248 0.07 -3.88 21.74
N LEU A 249 1.35 -4.07 21.42
CA LEU A 249 1.82 -5.04 20.42
C LEU A 249 2.20 -6.40 21.01
N THR A 250 2.09 -6.62 22.33
CA THR A 250 2.50 -7.87 23.01
C THR A 250 2.00 -9.16 22.33
N ASN A 251 0.77 -9.14 21.80
CA ASN A 251 0.13 -10.29 21.15
C ASN A 251 0.29 -10.32 19.62
N ILE A 252 1.03 -9.37 19.04
CA ILE A 252 1.21 -9.22 17.59
C ILE A 252 2.67 -9.48 17.22
N THR A 253 2.91 -10.45 16.33
CA THR A 253 4.26 -10.79 15.88
C THR A 253 4.39 -10.72 14.35
N ARG A 254 5.56 -10.32 13.86
CA ARG A 254 5.87 -10.29 12.41
C ARG A 254 6.93 -11.34 12.08
N LYS A 255 6.66 -12.18 11.07
CA LYS A 255 7.61 -13.18 10.56
C LYS A 255 7.68 -13.09 9.04
N GLY A 256 8.77 -12.53 8.53
CA GLY A 256 8.90 -12.20 7.11
C GLY A 256 7.86 -11.16 6.67
N GLY A 257 7.07 -11.50 5.64
CA GLY A 257 5.95 -10.68 5.15
C GLY A 257 4.67 -10.76 5.98
N ASN A 258 4.57 -11.69 6.93
CA ASN A 258 3.31 -12.02 7.62
C ASN A 258 3.22 -11.34 9.00
N ILE A 259 2.01 -10.93 9.37
CA ILE A 259 1.64 -10.47 10.72
C ILE A 259 0.72 -11.53 11.34
N TYR A 260 0.97 -11.89 12.61
CA TYR A 260 0.24 -12.88 13.39
C TYR A 260 -0.37 -12.20 14.62
N PHE A 261 -1.61 -12.52 14.91
CA PHE A 261 -2.32 -12.15 16.14
C PHE A 261 -2.46 -13.41 16.98
N ASN A 262 -1.79 -13.47 18.14
CA ASN A 262 -1.68 -14.67 18.96
C ASN A 262 -2.52 -14.52 20.24
N GLY A 263 -3.43 -15.46 20.52
CA GLY A 263 -4.26 -15.43 21.72
C GLY A 263 -5.25 -14.26 21.82
N VAL A 264 -5.53 -13.56 20.70
CA VAL A 264 -6.43 -12.40 20.66
C VAL A 264 -7.37 -12.45 19.46
N ASN A 265 -8.56 -11.86 19.62
CA ASN A 265 -9.53 -11.66 18.55
C ASN A 265 -9.24 -10.35 17.79
N LEU A 266 -9.46 -10.35 16.47
CA LEU A 266 -9.41 -9.13 15.65
C LEU A 266 -10.81 -8.53 15.48
N TYR A 267 -11.08 -7.42 16.17
CA TYR A 267 -12.30 -6.63 15.97
C TYR A 267 -12.03 -5.47 15.00
N VAL A 268 -12.75 -5.46 13.86
CA VAL A 268 -12.68 -4.38 12.87
C VAL A 268 -14.01 -3.63 12.87
N THR A 269 -14.06 -2.44 13.47
CA THR A 269 -15.30 -1.68 13.65
C THR A 269 -15.37 -0.45 12.75
N ASN A 270 -16.58 0.08 12.56
CA ASN A 270 -16.82 1.34 11.87
C ASN A 270 -16.59 2.59 12.76
N GLY A 271 -16.34 2.40 14.06
CA GLY A 271 -16.17 3.48 15.04
C GLY A 271 -17.46 4.20 15.48
N THR A 272 -18.65 3.75 15.07
CA THR A 272 -19.92 4.44 15.39
C THR A 272 -20.63 3.93 16.64
N GLY A 273 -20.17 2.82 17.22
CA GLY A 273 -20.86 2.11 18.30
C GLY A 273 -22.11 1.34 17.87
N LYS A 274 -22.44 1.32 16.57
CA LYS A 274 -23.59 0.58 16.02
C LYS A 274 -23.23 -0.24 14.78
N ALA A 275 -23.83 -1.42 14.66
CA ALA A 275 -23.59 -2.35 13.55
C ALA A 275 -24.25 -1.89 12.23
N ASP A 276 -25.44 -1.30 12.30
CA ASP A 276 -26.28 -0.86 11.19
C ASP A 276 -25.81 0.43 10.48
N LYS A 277 -24.95 1.23 11.10
CA LYS A 277 -24.56 2.54 10.56
C LYS A 277 -23.42 2.44 9.53
N VAL A 278 -23.76 2.66 8.26
CA VAL A 278 -22.80 2.77 7.15
C VAL A 278 -21.95 4.04 7.25
N ASN A 279 -20.63 3.90 7.08
CA ASN A 279 -19.69 5.02 6.91
C ASN A 279 -18.43 4.68 6.06
N GLY A 280 -18.42 3.56 5.33
CA GLY A 280 -17.25 3.09 4.56
C GLY A 280 -16.14 2.44 5.40
N LYS A 281 -16.28 2.34 6.73
CA LYS A 281 -15.30 1.74 7.65
C LYS A 281 -15.81 0.42 8.24
N GLY A 282 -14.94 -0.31 8.92
CA GLY A 282 -15.23 -1.65 9.46
C GLY A 282 -15.04 -2.81 8.47
N ASN A 283 -14.60 -2.53 7.23
CA ASN A 283 -14.48 -3.55 6.18
C ASN A 283 -13.13 -4.28 6.21
N VAL A 284 -13.13 -5.58 5.89
CA VAL A 284 -11.92 -6.38 5.62
C VAL A 284 -11.84 -6.65 4.12
N VAL A 285 -10.84 -6.10 3.45
CA VAL A 285 -10.67 -6.19 1.98
C VAL A 285 -9.37 -6.91 1.64
N ILE A 286 -9.48 -8.06 0.97
CA ILE A 286 -8.38 -8.94 0.58
C ILE A 286 -8.32 -9.01 -0.96
N GLY A 287 -7.29 -8.41 -1.54
CA GLY A 287 -7.12 -8.29 -2.99
C GLY A 287 -7.17 -6.84 -3.46
N TYR A 288 -7.57 -6.60 -4.71
CA TYR A 288 -7.33 -5.31 -5.39
C TYR A 288 -8.49 -4.80 -6.23
N GLY A 289 -8.62 -3.47 -6.28
CA GLY A 289 -9.56 -2.76 -7.18
C GLY A 289 -11.03 -2.84 -6.77
N SER A 290 -11.36 -3.49 -5.66
CA SER A 290 -12.71 -3.46 -5.09
C SER A 290 -13.06 -2.06 -4.56
N THR A 291 -14.31 -1.64 -4.72
CA THR A 291 -14.79 -0.31 -4.33
C THR A 291 -16.07 -0.42 -3.54
N GLY A 292 -16.25 0.43 -2.52
CA GLY A 292 -17.47 0.36 -1.72
C GLY A 292 -17.58 1.43 -0.66
N THR A 293 -18.82 1.77 -0.34
CA THR A 293 -19.23 2.73 0.69
C THR A 293 -19.81 2.05 1.93
N GLY A 294 -20.07 0.74 1.85
CA GLY A 294 -20.64 -0.07 2.93
C GLY A 294 -19.75 -0.22 4.17
N SER A 295 -20.29 -0.83 5.22
CA SER A 295 -19.58 -1.08 6.48
C SER A 295 -19.63 -2.55 6.91
N HIS A 296 -18.64 -2.98 7.70
CA HIS A 296 -18.56 -4.35 8.26
C HIS A 296 -18.55 -5.49 7.23
N ASN A 297 -18.14 -5.22 5.98
CA ASN A 297 -18.12 -6.21 4.90
C ASN A 297 -16.80 -7.00 4.85
N LEU A 298 -16.89 -8.28 4.47
CA LEU A 298 -15.74 -9.11 4.08
C LEU A 298 -15.68 -9.21 2.54
N VAL A 299 -14.59 -8.71 1.96
CA VAL A 299 -14.41 -8.54 0.51
C VAL A 299 -13.16 -9.29 0.07
N VAL A 300 -13.28 -10.28 -0.81
CA VAL A 300 -12.17 -11.13 -1.26
C VAL A 300 -12.10 -11.20 -2.79
N GLY A 301 -10.91 -11.01 -3.35
CA GLY A 301 -10.68 -11.10 -4.80
C GLY A 301 -10.51 -9.74 -5.48
N ALA A 302 -11.10 -9.56 -6.66
CA ALA A 302 -10.73 -8.46 -7.54
C ALA A 302 -11.92 -7.69 -8.12
N ALA A 303 -11.86 -6.35 -8.02
CA ALA A 303 -12.87 -5.44 -8.58
C ALA A 303 -14.31 -5.71 -8.13
N ASN A 304 -14.50 -6.15 -6.89
CA ASN A 304 -15.84 -6.35 -6.31
C ASN A 304 -16.41 -5.04 -5.76
N HIS A 305 -17.73 -4.95 -5.66
CA HIS A 305 -18.45 -3.77 -5.22
C HIS A 305 -19.34 -4.07 -4.00
N TYR A 306 -19.33 -3.19 -2.99
CA TYR A 306 -20.04 -3.40 -1.72
C TYR A 306 -20.59 -2.08 -1.14
N GLU A 307 -21.91 -1.99 -0.91
CA GLU A 307 -22.56 -0.75 -0.47
C GLU A 307 -23.33 -0.87 0.86
N GLY A 308 -23.85 -2.06 1.19
CA GLY A 308 -24.57 -2.30 2.44
C GLY A 308 -23.68 -2.66 3.64
N VAL A 309 -24.32 -3.15 4.70
CA VAL A 309 -23.74 -3.62 5.96
C VAL A 309 -23.55 -5.13 5.96
N GLY A 310 -22.44 -5.61 6.52
CA GLY A 310 -22.29 -7.01 6.94
C GLY A 310 -22.21 -8.03 5.80
N ASN A 311 -21.90 -7.60 4.57
CA ASN A 311 -21.91 -8.47 3.40
C ASN A 311 -20.64 -9.32 3.28
N VAL A 312 -20.77 -10.47 2.61
CA VAL A 312 -19.63 -11.30 2.19
C VAL A 312 -19.57 -11.35 0.66
N VAL A 313 -18.54 -10.77 0.06
CA VAL A 313 -18.37 -10.76 -1.41
C VAL A 313 -17.00 -11.31 -1.82
N SER A 314 -17.02 -12.38 -2.62
CA SER A 314 -15.87 -13.15 -3.06
C SER A 314 -15.87 -13.26 -4.59
N GLY A 315 -14.70 -13.38 -5.22
CA GLY A 315 -14.57 -13.62 -6.67
C GLY A 315 -14.16 -12.36 -7.45
N ARG A 316 -14.72 -12.17 -8.65
CA ARG A 316 -14.31 -11.08 -9.56
C ARG A 316 -15.48 -10.28 -10.14
N GLY A 317 -15.48 -8.97 -9.96
CA GLY A 317 -16.49 -8.09 -10.56
C GLY A 317 -17.89 -8.28 -9.97
N ASN A 318 -18.00 -8.86 -8.78
CA ASN A 318 -19.26 -9.15 -8.11
C ASN A 318 -19.72 -7.92 -7.30
N SER A 319 -21.03 -7.74 -7.14
CA SER A 319 -21.65 -6.59 -6.48
C SER A 319 -22.60 -7.04 -5.38
N VAL A 320 -22.50 -6.47 -4.18
CA VAL A 320 -23.47 -6.64 -3.10
C VAL A 320 -23.92 -5.29 -2.58
N SER A 321 -25.21 -4.96 -2.69
CA SER A 321 -25.74 -3.64 -2.32
C SER A 321 -26.89 -3.67 -1.31
N GLY A 322 -27.46 -4.83 -1.03
CA GLY A 322 -28.37 -5.00 0.12
C GLY A 322 -27.57 -5.17 1.42
N ASP A 323 -28.28 -5.21 2.55
CA ASP A 323 -27.70 -5.51 3.85
C ASP A 323 -27.70 -7.03 4.12
N CYS A 324 -26.67 -7.51 4.83
CA CYS A 324 -26.48 -8.91 5.22
C CYS A 324 -26.54 -9.92 4.05
N GLY A 325 -26.25 -9.48 2.83
CA GLY A 325 -26.21 -10.29 1.61
C GLY A 325 -24.85 -10.95 1.36
N ALA A 326 -24.83 -11.91 0.42
CA ALA A 326 -23.59 -12.61 0.07
C ALA A 326 -23.47 -12.95 -1.42
N VAL A 327 -22.26 -12.81 -1.94
CA VAL A 327 -21.81 -13.47 -3.19
C VAL A 327 -20.56 -14.27 -2.86
N LEU A 328 -20.70 -15.59 -2.74
CA LEU A 328 -19.61 -16.46 -2.24
C LEU A 328 -18.53 -16.76 -3.28
N GLY A 329 -18.75 -16.42 -4.56
CA GLY A 329 -17.75 -16.52 -5.61
C GLY A 329 -18.27 -16.20 -7.01
N GLY A 330 -17.47 -16.56 -8.03
CA GLY A 330 -17.83 -16.42 -9.44
C GLY A 330 -17.50 -15.04 -10.05
N GLU A 331 -18.15 -14.70 -11.16
CA GLU A 331 -17.89 -13.48 -11.94
C GLU A 331 -19.16 -12.68 -12.26
N LYS A 332 -19.17 -11.37 -12.02
CA LYS A 332 -20.26 -10.43 -12.40
C LYS A 332 -21.65 -10.78 -11.84
N ASN A 333 -21.69 -11.40 -10.67
CA ASN A 333 -22.93 -11.63 -9.94
C ASN A 333 -23.34 -10.37 -9.15
N LYS A 334 -24.63 -10.08 -9.03
CA LYS A 334 -25.19 -8.93 -8.29
C LYS A 334 -26.26 -9.38 -7.30
N ALA A 335 -25.96 -9.33 -6.01
CA ALA A 335 -26.94 -9.52 -4.93
C ALA A 335 -27.36 -8.14 -4.41
N SER A 336 -28.64 -7.78 -4.52
CA SER A 336 -29.10 -6.41 -4.20
C SER A 336 -30.40 -6.34 -3.41
N GLY A 337 -31.00 -7.47 -3.05
CA GLY A 337 -31.99 -7.53 -1.98
C GLY A 337 -31.31 -7.82 -0.64
N ASP A 338 -31.93 -7.41 0.46
CA ASP A 338 -31.41 -7.70 1.79
C ASP A 338 -31.45 -9.20 2.07
N PHE A 339 -30.44 -9.71 2.77
CA PHE A 339 -30.26 -11.15 3.03
C PHE A 339 -30.20 -12.02 1.75
N SER A 340 -29.98 -11.43 0.57
CA SER A 340 -29.91 -12.19 -0.69
C SER A 340 -28.54 -12.86 -0.88
N VAL A 341 -28.55 -14.09 -1.40
CA VAL A 341 -27.35 -14.94 -1.50
C VAL A 341 -27.17 -15.48 -2.91
N ILE A 342 -25.97 -15.29 -3.49
CA ILE A 342 -25.53 -15.95 -4.71
C ILE A 342 -24.29 -16.79 -4.37
N ALA A 343 -24.43 -18.11 -4.32
CA ALA A 343 -23.31 -18.98 -3.96
C ALA A 343 -22.20 -19.02 -5.02
N GLY A 344 -22.53 -18.71 -6.29
CA GLY A 344 -21.52 -18.52 -7.33
C GLY A 344 -22.10 -18.42 -8.74
N GLY A 345 -21.30 -18.86 -9.73
CA GLY A 345 -21.67 -18.80 -11.14
C GLY A 345 -21.30 -17.47 -11.81
N LYS A 346 -21.98 -17.13 -12.91
CA LYS A 346 -21.62 -15.97 -13.74
C LYS A 346 -22.81 -15.12 -14.18
N GLY A 347 -22.79 -13.83 -13.90
CA GLY A 347 -23.82 -12.90 -14.36
C GLY A 347 -25.19 -13.09 -13.70
N ASN A 348 -25.26 -13.70 -12.51
CA ASN A 348 -26.50 -13.94 -11.78
C ASN A 348 -26.94 -12.67 -11.03
N THR A 349 -28.25 -12.45 -10.87
CA THR A 349 -28.81 -11.25 -10.21
C THR A 349 -29.90 -11.62 -9.20
N ALA A 350 -29.75 -11.25 -7.93
CA ALA A 350 -30.74 -11.51 -6.88
C ALA A 350 -31.20 -10.18 -6.25
N PRO A 351 -32.19 -9.48 -6.84
CA PRO A 351 -32.68 -8.22 -6.29
C PRO A 351 -33.84 -8.36 -5.30
N GLY A 352 -34.44 -9.55 -5.14
CA GLY A 352 -35.45 -9.78 -4.10
C GLY A 352 -34.82 -10.03 -2.73
N SER A 353 -35.41 -9.52 -1.66
CA SER A 353 -34.95 -9.82 -0.30
C SER A 353 -35.14 -11.31 0.03
N TYR A 354 -34.18 -11.90 0.75
CA TYR A 354 -34.09 -13.34 1.00
C TYR A 354 -34.02 -14.21 -0.28
N ALA A 355 -33.72 -13.63 -1.44
CA ALA A 355 -33.57 -14.39 -2.68
C ALA A 355 -32.25 -15.17 -2.72
N SER A 356 -32.29 -16.41 -3.22
CA SER A 356 -31.13 -17.31 -3.31
C SER A 356 -30.86 -17.80 -4.73
N ILE A 357 -29.59 -17.82 -5.14
CA ILE A 357 -29.13 -18.43 -6.39
C ILE A 357 -27.92 -19.31 -6.08
N LEU A 358 -28.09 -20.63 -6.16
CA LEU A 358 -27.02 -21.60 -5.88
C LEU A 358 -25.90 -21.61 -6.93
N GLY A 359 -26.18 -21.14 -8.16
CA GLY A 359 -25.16 -21.00 -9.19
C GLY A 359 -25.72 -20.82 -10.59
N GLY A 360 -24.98 -21.33 -11.58
CA GLY A 360 -25.37 -21.25 -12.99
C GLY A 360 -24.96 -19.95 -13.67
N THR A 361 -25.69 -19.51 -14.68
CA THR A 361 -25.30 -18.35 -15.51
C THR A 361 -26.50 -17.52 -15.97
N LYS A 362 -26.45 -16.20 -15.77
CA LYS A 362 -27.53 -15.25 -16.14
C LYS A 362 -28.90 -15.57 -15.52
N ASN A 363 -28.91 -16.08 -14.29
CA ASN A 363 -30.15 -16.31 -13.54
C ASN A 363 -30.60 -15.03 -12.81
N THR A 364 -31.91 -14.83 -12.63
CA THR A 364 -32.49 -13.63 -11.99
C THR A 364 -33.59 -13.98 -10.98
N ALA A 365 -33.34 -13.79 -9.69
CA ALA A 365 -34.26 -14.10 -8.59
C ALA A 365 -34.87 -12.81 -8.01
N LYS A 366 -35.95 -12.31 -8.63
CA LYS A 366 -36.52 -10.98 -8.33
C LYS A 366 -37.51 -10.97 -7.17
N GLY A 367 -38.24 -12.05 -6.95
CA GLY A 367 -39.25 -12.11 -5.89
C GLY A 367 -38.61 -12.32 -4.52
N GLU A 368 -39.27 -11.82 -3.48
CA GLU A 368 -38.90 -12.14 -2.10
C GLU A 368 -38.97 -13.65 -1.85
N TYR A 369 -38.03 -14.18 -1.06
CA TYR A 369 -37.93 -15.60 -0.71
C TYR A 369 -37.85 -16.55 -1.93
N THR A 370 -37.41 -16.04 -3.09
CA THR A 370 -37.23 -16.87 -4.30
C THR A 370 -35.93 -17.66 -4.24
N SER A 371 -35.91 -18.83 -4.88
CA SER A 371 -34.71 -19.66 -5.00
C SER A 371 -34.54 -20.17 -6.44
N ILE A 372 -33.29 -20.21 -6.91
CA ILE A 372 -32.89 -20.77 -8.20
C ILE A 372 -31.67 -21.70 -7.98
N ASN A 373 -31.86 -22.99 -8.20
CA ASN A 373 -30.85 -24.02 -7.88
C ASN A 373 -29.68 -24.09 -8.89
N GLY A 374 -29.72 -23.35 -9.99
CA GLY A 374 -28.66 -23.33 -11.01
C GLY A 374 -29.17 -23.03 -12.41
N GLN A 375 -28.62 -23.72 -13.41
CA GLN A 375 -28.99 -23.62 -14.84
C GLN A 375 -28.60 -22.28 -15.51
N ARG A 376 -29.08 -22.03 -16.73
CA ARG A 376 -28.79 -20.83 -17.53
C ARG A 376 -30.07 -20.06 -17.85
N GLY A 377 -30.09 -18.75 -17.58
CA GLY A 377 -31.13 -17.84 -18.06
C GLY A 377 -32.49 -17.93 -17.35
N ARG A 378 -32.57 -18.50 -16.13
CA ARG A 378 -33.85 -18.59 -15.39
C ARG A 378 -34.21 -17.25 -14.76
N THR A 379 -35.49 -16.87 -14.80
CA THR A 379 -36.03 -15.73 -14.04
C THR A 379 -37.17 -16.20 -13.14
N LYS A 380 -37.14 -15.88 -11.84
CA LYS A 380 -38.25 -16.14 -10.90
C LYS A 380 -38.69 -14.81 -10.28
N GLY A 381 -39.93 -14.40 -10.56
CA GLY A 381 -40.44 -13.06 -10.27
C GLY A 381 -41.39 -12.96 -9.08
N GLY A 382 -42.31 -13.92 -8.91
CA GLY A 382 -43.29 -13.89 -7.82
C GLY A 382 -42.64 -14.11 -6.45
N LYS A 383 -43.12 -13.38 -5.44
CA LYS A 383 -42.88 -13.68 -4.02
C LYS A 383 -43.29 -15.13 -3.74
N ASN A 384 -42.51 -15.85 -2.94
CA ASN A 384 -42.81 -17.23 -2.61
C ASN A 384 -44.10 -17.30 -1.77
N PRO A 385 -45.19 -17.95 -2.23
CA PRO A 385 -46.48 -17.93 -1.55
C PRO A 385 -46.47 -18.71 -0.22
N HIS A 386 -45.44 -19.51 0.05
CA HIS A 386 -45.25 -20.15 1.36
C HIS A 386 -44.65 -19.22 2.43
N PHE A 387 -44.26 -17.99 2.05
CA PHE A 387 -43.75 -16.95 2.94
C PHE A 387 -44.62 -15.68 2.84
N THR A 388 -45.92 -15.84 3.11
CA THR A 388 -46.80 -14.71 3.41
C THR A 388 -46.56 -14.22 4.85
N SER A 389 -46.88 -12.96 5.12
CA SER A 389 -46.79 -12.34 6.46
C SER A 389 -47.91 -12.79 7.42
N GLU A 390 -48.67 -13.83 7.06
CA GLU A 390 -49.82 -14.33 7.80
C GLU A 390 -49.53 -15.69 8.44
N LYS A 391 -48.78 -15.65 9.54
CA LYS A 391 -48.93 -16.59 10.66
C LYS A 391 -48.68 -15.86 11.99
N THR A 392 -49.46 -14.82 12.23
CA THR A 392 -49.68 -14.25 13.56
C THR A 392 -50.89 -14.93 14.19
N SER A 393 -50.67 -16.06 14.84
CA SER A 393 -51.61 -16.68 15.79
C SER A 393 -50.84 -17.66 16.67
N GLU A 394 -50.51 -17.17 17.87
CA GLU A 394 -50.22 -17.87 19.14
C GLU A 394 -49.53 -19.25 19.12
#